data_AF-A0A1E3WDR5-F1
#
_entry.id   AF-A0A1E3WDR5-F1
#
_cell.length_a   1.000
_cell.length_b   1.000
_cell.length_c   1.000
_cell.angle_alpha   90.00
_cell.angle_beta   90.00
_cell.angle_gamma   90.00
#
_symmetry.space_group_name_H-M   'P 1'
#
loop_
_entity.id
_entity.type
_entity.pdbx_description
1 polymer ?
#
loop_
_entity_poly.entity_id
_entity_poly.type
_entity_poly.pdbx_seq_one_letter_code
_entity_poly.pdbx_strand_id
1 'polypeptide(L)'
;MDVFLTHHKCASGWLTNVLSELSKREGKKFRVTGNTASFAPPKFDGVFANLNASYEFLPPDLRRAVHIIRNPLDVVTSAYYSHRNSHPVFHEWQELSQQREKLRQLNLPEGMLLSMIFLEQYDFHSGYVVPPLYAIRTWKYDDDRILTVLMEDLVSDPVGELTRAFQHLGGAVPGSLLEVCEQFRFETVSGGRSAGESDEKSHYRSGKRDSWRNDLPPIVAHACAVHMSDVLKRFYPYVLEELELSLPSAVAPAPHPPKPSAVSDERLSNRDFIYIIFEYVLGRGPDAATAQTLAARLDGGESPISVFADIYFAPELMEQKRRALAQMWRRRPDGSDIHVEAISQRAKRPWWRVFFSRL
;
A
#
# COMPACT_ATOMS: atom_id res chain seq x y z
N MET A 1 -19.87 -15.32 11.54
CA MET A 1 -19.11 -14.88 10.37
C MET A 1 -17.67 -14.66 10.76
N ASP A 2 -16.76 -15.28 10.01
CA ASP A 2 -15.31 -15.09 10.13
C ASP A 2 -14.92 -13.93 9.20
N VAL A 3 -14.24 -12.89 9.72
CA VAL A 3 -13.98 -11.65 8.98
C VAL A 3 -12.48 -11.43 8.80
N PHE A 4 -12.05 -11.36 7.55
CA PHE A 4 -10.67 -11.04 7.16
C PHE A 4 -10.63 -9.72 6.40
N LEU A 5 -9.71 -8.85 6.79
CA LEU A 5 -9.54 -7.50 6.27
C LEU A 5 -8.10 -7.41 5.77
N THR A 6 -7.88 -6.94 4.56
CA THR A 6 -6.54 -6.73 4.02
C THR A 6 -6.54 -5.52 3.09
N HIS A 7 -5.39 -5.26 2.49
CA HIS A 7 -5.15 -4.17 1.56
C HIS A 7 -4.54 -4.67 0.26
N HIS A 8 -4.64 -3.86 -0.78
CA HIS A 8 -3.88 -4.06 -2.00
C HIS A 8 -2.40 -4.33 -1.69
N LYS A 9 -1.85 -5.39 -2.27
CA LYS A 9 -0.48 -5.89 -2.06
C LYS A 9 -0.15 -6.53 -0.71
N CYS A 10 -1.15 -6.78 0.14
CA CYS A 10 -0.99 -7.51 1.41
C CYS A 10 -1.48 -8.97 1.30
N ALA A 11 -0.94 -9.73 0.35
CA ALA A 11 -1.29 -11.13 0.07
C ALA A 11 -2.77 -11.42 -0.24
N SER A 12 -3.53 -10.43 -0.73
CA SER A 12 -4.97 -10.56 -0.98
C SER A 12 -5.36 -11.74 -1.88
N GLY A 13 -4.62 -12.00 -2.96
CA GLY A 13 -4.86 -13.14 -3.85
C GLY A 13 -4.62 -14.50 -3.18
N TRP A 14 -3.50 -14.65 -2.48
CA TRP A 14 -3.16 -15.86 -1.72
C TRP A 14 -4.21 -16.14 -0.64
N LEU A 15 -4.53 -15.13 0.17
CA LEU A 15 -5.51 -15.23 1.25
C LEU A 15 -6.89 -15.61 0.70
N THR A 16 -7.32 -15.03 -0.42
CA THR A 16 -8.60 -15.36 -1.06
C THR A 16 -8.65 -16.84 -1.46
N ASN A 17 -7.57 -17.36 -2.03
CA ASN A 17 -7.51 -18.76 -2.46
C ASN A 17 -7.57 -19.71 -1.26
N VAL A 18 -6.78 -19.46 -0.22
CA VAL A 18 -6.77 -20.25 1.01
C VAL A 18 -8.14 -20.23 1.69
N LEU A 19 -8.72 -19.05 1.92
CA LEU A 19 -10.02 -18.92 2.60
C LEU A 19 -11.16 -19.52 1.76
N SER A 20 -11.12 -19.40 0.44
CA SER A 20 -12.09 -20.02 -0.47
C SER A 20 -12.04 -21.55 -0.35
N GLU A 21 -10.84 -22.11 -0.38
CA GLU A 21 -10.65 -23.57 -0.31
C GLU A 21 -11.03 -24.13 1.07
N LEU A 22 -10.61 -23.48 2.16
CA LEU A 22 -11.06 -23.83 3.51
C LEU A 22 -12.58 -23.77 3.62
N SER A 23 -13.19 -22.69 3.12
CA SER A 23 -14.65 -22.54 3.19
C SER A 23 -15.37 -23.66 2.44
N LYS A 24 -14.88 -24.06 1.26
CA LYS A 24 -15.45 -25.18 0.49
C LYS A 24 -15.40 -26.48 1.26
N ARG A 25 -14.25 -26.82 1.85
CA ARG A 25 -14.05 -28.07 2.60
C ARG A 25 -14.88 -28.16 3.87
N GLU A 26 -15.07 -27.02 4.53
CA GLU A 26 -15.89 -26.93 5.74
C GLU A 26 -17.39 -26.69 5.44
N GLY A 27 -17.80 -26.66 4.16
CA GLY A 27 -19.19 -26.39 3.76
C GLY A 27 -19.69 -24.99 4.10
N LYS A 28 -18.79 -24.02 4.31
CA LYS A 28 -19.08 -22.62 4.64
C LYS A 28 -19.26 -21.78 3.37
N LYS A 29 -20.11 -20.75 3.45
CA LYS A 29 -20.19 -19.72 2.41
C LYS A 29 -18.93 -18.86 2.43
N PHE A 30 -18.40 -18.52 1.26
CA PHE A 30 -17.30 -17.56 1.11
C PHE A 30 -17.77 -16.34 0.32
N ARG A 31 -17.47 -15.15 0.83
CA ARG A 31 -17.68 -13.88 0.11
C ARG A 31 -16.43 -13.03 0.19
N VAL A 32 -16.09 -12.42 -0.94
CA VAL A 32 -14.97 -11.50 -1.06
C VAL A 32 -15.41 -10.22 -1.74
N THR A 33 -14.88 -9.08 -1.30
CA THR A 33 -15.07 -7.79 -1.98
C THR A 33 -13.75 -7.05 -2.10
N GLY A 34 -13.57 -6.33 -3.20
CA GLY A 34 -12.50 -5.35 -3.38
C GLY A 34 -12.92 -3.92 -3.03
N ASN A 35 -14.21 -3.66 -2.79
CA ASN A 35 -14.72 -2.32 -2.52
C ASN A 35 -14.56 -1.97 -1.02
N THR A 36 -13.89 -0.86 -0.75
CA THR A 36 -13.51 -0.41 0.60
C THR A 36 -14.69 -0.28 1.55
N ALA A 37 -15.80 0.26 1.08
CA ALA A 37 -16.99 0.54 1.90
C ALA A 37 -17.97 -0.63 1.96
N SER A 38 -17.69 -1.73 1.26
CA SER A 38 -18.57 -2.89 1.23
C SER A 38 -18.32 -3.84 2.39
N PHE A 39 -19.41 -4.32 2.97
CA PHE A 39 -19.39 -5.33 4.02
C PHE A 39 -20.44 -6.41 3.76
N ALA A 40 -20.24 -7.60 4.33
CA ALA A 40 -21.23 -8.66 4.23
C ALA A 40 -22.55 -8.24 4.89
N PRO A 41 -23.71 -8.73 4.41
CA PRO A 41 -25.00 -8.47 5.05
C PRO A 41 -25.01 -8.94 6.52
N PRO A 42 -25.77 -8.28 7.43
CA PRO A 42 -25.77 -8.59 8.87
C PRO A 42 -26.06 -10.04 9.26
N LYS A 43 -26.73 -10.81 8.39
CA LYS A 43 -27.08 -12.24 8.61
C LYS A 43 -26.20 -13.21 7.82
N PHE A 44 -25.08 -12.74 7.26
CA PHE A 44 -24.18 -13.63 6.54
C PHE A 44 -23.53 -14.62 7.52
N ASP A 45 -23.63 -15.90 7.19
CA ASP A 45 -23.00 -16.98 7.92
C ASP A 45 -21.99 -17.69 7.00
N GLY A 46 -20.71 -17.64 7.39
CA GLY A 46 -19.58 -18.02 6.54
C GLY A 46 -18.35 -17.15 6.77
N VAL A 47 -17.44 -17.16 5.80
CA VAL A 47 -16.20 -16.39 5.78
C VAL A 47 -16.34 -15.20 4.83
N PHE A 48 -16.02 -14.00 5.32
CA PHE A 48 -16.02 -12.77 4.55
C PHE A 48 -14.61 -12.16 4.50
N ALA A 49 -14.17 -11.79 3.31
CA ALA A 49 -12.90 -11.09 3.08
C ALA A 49 -13.14 -9.73 2.41
N ASN A 50 -12.68 -8.64 3.02
CA ASN A 50 -12.54 -7.35 2.34
C ASN A 50 -11.07 -7.12 2.00
N LEU A 51 -10.76 -7.03 0.70
CA LEU A 51 -9.40 -6.97 0.20
C LEU A 51 -8.78 -5.57 0.21
N ASN A 52 -9.58 -4.54 0.52
CA ASN A 52 -9.16 -3.15 0.58
C ASN A 52 -9.90 -2.39 1.70
N ALA A 53 -9.91 -2.96 2.89
CA ALA A 53 -10.69 -2.45 4.00
C ALA A 53 -10.16 -1.10 4.49
N SER A 54 -11.06 -0.22 4.93
CA SER A 54 -10.71 0.94 5.75
C SER A 54 -11.50 0.90 7.05
N TYR A 55 -10.82 1.23 8.16
CA TYR A 55 -11.35 1.11 9.52
C TYR A 55 -12.67 1.88 9.69
N GLU A 56 -12.79 3.04 9.04
CA GLU A 56 -13.96 3.92 9.16
C GLU A 56 -15.25 3.35 8.57
N PHE A 57 -15.15 2.36 7.67
CA PHE A 57 -16.30 1.67 7.08
C PHE A 57 -16.61 0.35 7.77
N LEU A 58 -15.90 -0.01 8.83
CA LEU A 58 -16.22 -1.20 9.60
C LEU A 58 -17.57 -1.02 10.31
N PRO A 59 -18.43 -2.05 10.32
CA PRO A 59 -19.70 -1.97 11.02
C PRO A 59 -19.50 -1.68 12.51
N PRO A 60 -20.34 -0.82 13.12
CA PRO A 60 -20.23 -0.51 14.54
C PRO A 60 -20.43 -1.76 15.43
N ASP A 61 -21.23 -2.72 14.95
CA ASP A 61 -21.52 -4.01 15.60
C ASP A 61 -20.53 -5.12 15.25
N LEU A 62 -19.44 -4.81 14.52
CA LEU A 62 -18.36 -5.76 14.28
C LEU A 62 -17.84 -6.30 15.61
N ARG A 63 -17.93 -7.62 15.79
CA ARG A 63 -17.50 -8.28 17.03
C ARG A 63 -16.00 -8.56 17.02
N ARG A 64 -15.54 -9.30 16.00
CA ARG A 64 -14.13 -9.65 15.83
C ARG A 64 -13.77 -9.72 14.36
N ALA A 65 -12.52 -9.36 14.05
CA ALA A 65 -11.96 -9.46 12.71
C ALA A 65 -10.46 -9.73 12.78
N VAL A 66 -9.90 -10.13 11.64
CA VAL A 66 -8.47 -10.30 11.44
C VAL A 66 -8.05 -9.30 10.36
N HIS A 67 -7.00 -8.53 10.63
CA HIS A 67 -6.49 -7.50 9.73
C HIS A 67 -5.06 -7.84 9.31
N ILE A 68 -4.88 -8.16 8.04
CA ILE A 68 -3.59 -8.47 7.44
C ILE A 68 -2.97 -7.18 6.91
N ILE A 69 -1.78 -6.86 7.39
CA ILE A 69 -0.97 -5.74 6.91
C ILE A 69 0.37 -6.24 6.38
N ARG A 70 1.09 -5.39 5.66
CA ARG A 70 2.44 -5.69 5.14
C ARG A 70 3.35 -4.51 5.39
N ASN A 71 4.65 -4.72 5.42
CA ASN A 71 5.63 -3.64 5.45
C ASN A 71 5.32 -2.64 4.32
N PRO A 72 5.01 -1.36 4.63
CA PRO A 72 4.65 -0.36 3.63
C PRO A 72 5.68 -0.18 2.50
N LEU A 73 6.97 -0.37 2.79
CA LEU A 73 8.03 -0.28 1.77
C LEU A 73 7.94 -1.44 0.77
N ASP A 74 7.60 -2.65 1.25
CA ASP A 74 7.32 -3.79 0.38
C ASP A 74 5.98 -3.66 -0.36
N VAL A 75 4.99 -2.95 0.21
CA VAL A 75 3.75 -2.60 -0.52
C VAL A 75 4.07 -1.73 -1.73
N VAL A 76 4.88 -0.67 -1.58
CA VAL A 76 5.32 0.19 -2.69
C VAL A 76 6.09 -0.63 -3.73
N THR A 77 7.08 -1.40 -3.28
CA THR A 77 7.90 -2.26 -4.16
C THR A 77 7.02 -3.24 -4.94
N SER A 78 6.11 -3.93 -4.26
CA SER A 78 5.20 -4.89 -4.88
C SER A 78 4.21 -4.24 -5.84
N ALA A 79 3.74 -3.03 -5.52
CA ALA A 79 2.87 -2.25 -6.38
C ALA A 79 3.57 -1.86 -7.67
N TYR A 80 4.79 -1.30 -7.60
CA TYR A 80 5.55 -0.90 -8.78
C TYR A 80 5.66 -2.01 -9.83
N TYR A 81 6.26 -3.15 -9.46
CA TYR A 81 6.46 -4.25 -10.42
C TYR A 81 5.14 -4.77 -10.96
N SER A 82 4.14 -4.91 -10.10
CA SER A 82 2.86 -5.46 -10.53
C SER A 82 2.07 -4.48 -11.40
N HIS A 83 1.99 -3.21 -11.03
CA HIS A 83 1.31 -2.17 -11.80
C HIS A 83 2.01 -1.96 -13.16
N ARG A 84 3.35 -2.03 -13.21
CA ARG A 84 4.11 -1.94 -14.46
C ARG A 84 3.93 -3.15 -15.39
N ASN A 85 3.91 -4.36 -14.84
CA ASN A 85 4.11 -5.59 -15.62
C ASN A 85 2.92 -6.55 -15.64
N SER A 86 2.31 -6.85 -14.49
CA SER A 86 1.53 -8.10 -14.32
C SER A 86 0.10 -7.93 -13.85
N HIS A 87 -0.24 -6.82 -13.20
CA HIS A 87 -1.60 -6.60 -12.70
C HIS A 87 -2.58 -6.56 -13.86
N PRO A 88 -3.70 -7.29 -13.82
CA PRO A 88 -4.73 -7.13 -14.83
C PRO A 88 -5.20 -5.68 -14.88
N VAL A 89 -5.32 -5.14 -16.08
CA VAL A 89 -5.98 -3.86 -16.33
C VAL A 89 -7.40 -4.22 -16.75
N PHE A 90 -8.35 -3.94 -15.88
CA PHE A 90 -9.76 -4.12 -16.17
C PHE A 90 -10.33 -2.81 -16.73
N HIS A 91 -11.38 -2.90 -17.54
CA HIS A 91 -12.03 -1.71 -18.13
C HIS A 91 -12.45 -0.68 -17.08
N GLU A 92 -12.77 -1.11 -15.86
CA GLU A 92 -13.24 -0.27 -14.75
C GLU A 92 -12.12 0.43 -13.96
N TRP A 93 -10.84 0.14 -14.27
CA TRP A 93 -9.68 0.74 -13.59
C TRP A 93 -8.75 1.46 -14.58
N GLN A 94 -9.27 2.53 -15.18
CA GLN A 94 -8.56 3.30 -16.21
C GLN A 94 -7.31 3.99 -15.66
N GLU A 95 -7.32 4.39 -14.39
CA GLU A 95 -6.23 5.06 -13.69
C GLU A 95 -4.99 4.17 -13.64
N LEU A 96 -5.17 2.85 -13.43
CA LEU A 96 -4.07 1.89 -13.49
C LEU A 96 -3.48 1.76 -14.91
N SER A 97 -4.30 1.87 -15.96
CA SER A 97 -3.81 1.87 -17.34
C SER A 97 -2.87 3.06 -17.60
N GLN A 98 -3.30 4.25 -17.19
CA GLN A 98 -2.54 5.50 -17.35
C GLN A 98 -1.25 5.45 -16.51
N GLN A 99 -1.34 4.95 -15.28
CA GLN A 99 -0.18 4.74 -14.42
C GLN A 99 0.80 3.78 -15.07
N ARG A 100 0.34 2.63 -15.60
CA ARG A 100 1.21 1.65 -16.27
C ARG A 100 1.95 2.24 -17.46
N GLU A 101 1.28 3.04 -18.28
CA GLU A 101 1.90 3.72 -19.42
C GLU A 101 3.06 4.59 -18.96
N LYS A 102 2.84 5.43 -17.94
CA LYS A 102 3.87 6.29 -17.36
C LYS A 102 5.00 5.49 -16.71
N LEU A 103 4.69 4.47 -15.90
CA LEU A 103 5.70 3.61 -15.25
C LEU A 103 6.64 2.91 -16.25
N ARG A 104 6.21 2.69 -17.50
CA ARG A 104 7.06 2.12 -18.56
C ARG A 104 8.05 3.12 -19.15
N GLN A 105 7.76 4.41 -19.05
CA GLN A 105 8.58 5.51 -19.54
C GLN A 105 9.57 6.02 -18.47
N LEU A 106 9.32 5.72 -17.19
CA LEU A 106 10.15 6.17 -16.07
C LEU A 106 11.32 5.23 -15.79
N ASN A 107 12.43 5.80 -15.32
CA ASN A 107 13.47 5.01 -14.67
C ASN A 107 12.98 4.44 -13.32
N LEU A 108 13.74 3.49 -12.75
CA LEU A 108 13.33 2.78 -11.54
C LEU A 108 13.05 3.72 -10.36
N PRO A 109 13.92 4.70 -10.01
CA PRO A 109 13.64 5.62 -8.91
C PRO A 109 12.37 6.47 -9.08
N GLU A 110 12.18 7.06 -10.26
CA GLU A 110 11.00 7.88 -10.56
C GLU A 110 9.73 7.03 -10.56
N GLY A 111 9.80 5.83 -11.13
CA GLY A 111 8.67 4.90 -11.16
C GLY A 111 8.26 4.42 -9.77
N MET A 112 9.21 4.07 -8.90
CA MET A 112 8.93 3.67 -7.52
C MET A 112 8.33 4.82 -6.70
N LEU A 113 8.83 6.05 -6.88
CA LEU A 113 8.23 7.24 -6.26
C LEU A 113 6.81 7.45 -6.76
N LEU A 114 6.58 7.35 -8.08
CA LEU A 114 5.26 7.48 -8.67
C LEU A 114 4.29 6.41 -8.13
N SER A 115 4.75 5.18 -7.94
CA SER A 115 3.96 4.11 -7.33
C SER A 115 3.59 4.42 -5.87
N MET A 116 4.51 4.97 -5.07
CA MET A 116 4.19 5.42 -3.71
C MET A 116 3.09 6.50 -3.73
N ILE A 117 3.21 7.50 -4.61
CA ILE A 117 2.21 8.57 -4.75
C ILE A 117 0.85 7.97 -5.13
N PHE A 118 0.83 7.09 -6.12
CA PHE A 118 -0.40 6.46 -6.60
C PHE A 118 -1.13 5.67 -5.52
N LEU A 119 -0.39 4.95 -4.67
CA LEU A 119 -0.97 4.21 -3.54
C LEU A 119 -1.54 5.10 -2.42
N GLU A 120 -1.34 6.42 -2.50
CA GLU A 120 -1.86 7.45 -1.58
C GLU A 120 -2.89 8.38 -2.25
N GLN A 121 -3.19 8.18 -3.52
CA GLN A 121 -4.13 8.99 -4.29
C GLN A 121 -5.59 8.58 -4.06
N TYR A 122 -6.50 9.55 -3.98
CA TYR A 122 -7.93 9.31 -3.72
C TYR A 122 -8.69 8.76 -4.92
N ASP A 123 -8.19 9.00 -6.13
CA ASP A 123 -8.64 8.41 -7.38
C ASP A 123 -7.87 7.12 -7.70
N PHE A 124 -7.30 6.45 -6.68
CA PHE A 124 -6.60 5.17 -6.84
C PHE A 124 -7.41 4.19 -7.71
N HIS A 125 -8.73 4.14 -7.53
CA HIS A 125 -9.69 3.43 -8.40
C HIS A 125 -11.11 3.93 -8.08
N SER A 126 -11.96 4.09 -9.10
CA SER A 126 -13.40 4.41 -8.97
C SER A 126 -14.22 3.62 -7.93
N GLY A 127 -13.83 2.38 -7.57
CA GLY A 127 -14.47 1.54 -6.54
C GLY A 127 -13.77 1.56 -5.17
N TYR A 128 -12.71 2.34 -5.03
CA TYR A 128 -11.87 2.45 -3.84
C TYR A 128 -12.02 3.85 -3.28
N VAL A 129 -12.72 3.94 -2.15
CA VAL A 129 -12.94 5.25 -1.51
C VAL A 129 -11.70 5.70 -0.73
N VAL A 130 -10.78 4.76 -0.43
CA VAL A 130 -9.61 5.01 0.41
C VAL A 130 -8.35 4.37 -0.22
N PRO A 131 -7.25 5.14 -0.39
CA PRO A 131 -6.00 4.61 -0.92
C PRO A 131 -5.37 3.57 0.01
N PRO A 132 -4.67 2.54 -0.49
CA PRO A 132 -4.11 1.47 0.34
C PRO A 132 -3.16 1.94 1.44
N LEU A 133 -2.19 2.81 1.13
CA LEU A 133 -1.24 3.28 2.14
C LEU A 133 -1.91 4.19 3.17
N TYR A 134 -2.88 5.01 2.75
CA TYR A 134 -3.71 5.78 3.67
C TYR A 134 -4.49 4.86 4.62
N ALA A 135 -5.16 3.83 4.09
CA ALA A 135 -5.97 2.90 4.88
C ALA A 135 -5.15 2.15 5.93
N ILE A 136 -3.91 1.77 5.59
CA ILE A 136 -2.94 1.20 6.54
C ILE A 136 -2.58 2.25 7.61
N ARG A 137 -2.15 3.45 7.19
CA ARG A 137 -1.66 4.49 8.09
C ARG A 137 -2.70 5.00 9.08
N THR A 138 -3.97 5.07 8.68
CA THR A 138 -5.05 5.62 9.52
C THR A 138 -5.85 4.55 10.25
N TRP A 139 -5.44 3.29 10.18
CA TRP A 139 -6.09 2.21 10.91
C TRP A 139 -5.99 2.40 12.42
N LYS A 140 -7.04 2.03 13.18
CA LYS A 140 -6.97 2.03 14.65
C LYS A 140 -6.46 0.68 15.14
N TYR A 141 -5.15 0.58 15.30
CA TYR A 141 -4.49 -0.66 15.72
C TYR A 141 -4.70 -1.01 17.21
N ASP A 142 -5.30 -0.13 18.00
CA ASP A 142 -5.66 -0.37 19.41
C ASP A 142 -7.10 -0.90 19.59
N ASP A 143 -7.78 -1.26 18.50
CA ASP A 143 -9.09 -1.90 18.58
C ASP A 143 -8.93 -3.40 18.84
N ASP A 144 -9.07 -3.83 20.10
CA ASP A 144 -8.92 -5.22 20.55
C ASP A 144 -9.84 -6.23 19.85
N ARG A 145 -10.89 -5.76 19.16
CA ARG A 145 -11.73 -6.62 18.32
C ARG A 145 -10.98 -7.12 17.09
N ILE A 146 -9.93 -6.44 16.69
CA ILE A 146 -9.21 -6.67 15.44
C ILE A 146 -7.82 -7.22 15.73
N LEU A 147 -7.59 -8.48 15.37
CA LEU A 147 -6.25 -9.06 15.43
C LEU A 147 -5.44 -8.59 14.22
N THR A 148 -4.35 -7.87 14.45
CA THR A 148 -3.38 -7.56 13.39
C THR A 148 -2.44 -8.73 13.15
N VAL A 149 -2.34 -9.15 11.88
CA VAL A 149 -1.43 -10.18 11.39
C VAL A 149 -0.51 -9.55 10.35
N LEU A 150 0.79 -9.75 10.48
CA LEU A 150 1.74 -9.31 9.46
C LEU A 150 1.75 -10.34 8.32
N MET A 151 1.67 -9.88 7.08
CA MET A 151 1.72 -10.73 5.90
C MET A 151 2.98 -11.58 5.91
N GLU A 152 4.11 -10.99 6.30
CA GLU A 152 5.41 -11.62 6.37
C GLU A 152 5.39 -12.84 7.29
N ASP A 153 4.73 -12.70 8.44
CA ASP A 153 4.57 -13.81 9.39
C ASP A 153 3.59 -14.84 8.84
N LEU A 154 2.45 -14.38 8.28
CA LEU A 154 1.42 -15.22 7.67
C LEU A 154 1.94 -16.08 6.52
N VAL A 155 2.82 -15.57 5.66
CA VAL A 155 3.39 -16.38 4.57
C VAL A 155 4.51 -17.31 5.06
N SER A 156 5.18 -16.96 6.16
CA SER A 156 6.26 -17.78 6.74
C SER A 156 5.75 -18.94 7.59
N ASP A 157 4.66 -18.72 8.34
CA ASP A 157 3.96 -19.71 9.15
C ASP A 157 2.44 -19.59 8.93
N PRO A 158 1.93 -20.02 7.77
CA PRO A 158 0.51 -19.87 7.45
C PRO A 158 -0.39 -20.68 8.38
N VAL A 159 0.07 -21.83 8.87
CA VAL A 159 -0.72 -22.68 9.76
C VAL A 159 -0.83 -22.06 11.15
N GLY A 160 0.28 -21.59 11.73
CA GLY A 160 0.28 -20.92 13.02
C GLY A 160 -0.53 -19.62 13.02
N GLU A 161 -0.30 -18.76 12.02
CA GLU A 161 -0.99 -17.47 11.94
C GLU A 161 -2.49 -17.61 11.65
N LEU A 162 -2.90 -18.54 10.76
CA LEU A 162 -4.33 -18.79 10.52
C LEU A 162 -4.99 -19.48 11.71
N THR A 163 -4.28 -20.36 12.44
CA THR A 163 -4.77 -20.93 13.70
C THR A 163 -5.07 -19.83 14.71
N ARG A 164 -4.12 -18.91 14.92
CA ARG A 164 -4.28 -17.74 15.79
C ARG A 164 -5.45 -16.86 15.34
N ALA A 165 -5.59 -16.65 14.04
CA ALA A 165 -6.68 -15.88 13.43
C ALA A 165 -8.06 -16.50 13.70
N PHE A 166 -8.25 -17.80 13.45
CA PHE A 166 -9.54 -18.47 13.71
C PHE A 166 -9.89 -18.52 15.20
N GLN A 167 -8.91 -18.74 16.06
CA GLN A 167 -9.09 -18.68 17.51
C GLN A 167 -9.53 -17.29 17.98
N HIS A 168 -8.90 -16.22 17.46
CA HIS A 168 -9.33 -14.85 17.75
C HIS A 168 -10.78 -14.64 17.33
N LEU A 169 -11.15 -15.06 16.12
CA LEU A 169 -12.54 -14.98 15.62
C LEU A 169 -13.54 -15.77 16.48
N GLY A 170 -13.08 -16.62 17.40
CA GLY A 170 -13.91 -17.48 18.26
C GLY A 170 -14.45 -18.70 17.52
N GLY A 171 -13.89 -19.02 16.36
CA GLY A 171 -14.25 -20.17 15.55
C GLY A 171 -13.36 -21.38 15.85
N ALA A 172 -13.81 -22.56 15.42
CA ALA A 172 -12.96 -23.74 15.36
C ALA A 172 -11.93 -23.56 14.24
N VAL A 173 -10.71 -24.06 14.50
CA VAL A 173 -9.66 -24.15 13.47
C VAL A 173 -10.09 -25.23 12.46
N PRO A 174 -10.13 -24.93 11.15
CA PRO A 174 -10.48 -25.93 10.15
C PRO A 174 -9.55 -27.15 10.21
N GLY A 175 -10.10 -28.36 10.21
CA GLY A 175 -9.30 -29.60 10.26
C GLY A 175 -8.42 -29.77 9.02
N SER A 176 -8.81 -29.15 7.91
CA SER A 176 -8.08 -29.14 6.63
C SER A 176 -7.00 -28.06 6.53
N LEU A 177 -6.76 -27.25 7.58
CA LEU A 177 -5.90 -26.07 7.51
C LEU A 177 -4.49 -26.38 6.99
N LEU A 178 -3.81 -27.37 7.57
CA LEU A 178 -2.46 -27.75 7.17
C LEU A 178 -2.40 -28.13 5.69
N GLU A 179 -3.31 -29.01 5.24
CA GLU A 179 -3.33 -29.50 3.87
C GLU A 179 -3.56 -28.35 2.88
N VAL A 180 -4.50 -27.44 3.17
CA VAL A 180 -4.76 -26.29 2.31
C VAL A 180 -3.57 -25.33 2.28
N CYS A 181 -2.93 -25.06 3.43
CA CYS A 181 -1.73 -24.22 3.46
C CYS A 181 -0.59 -24.80 2.60
N GLU A 182 -0.39 -26.12 2.61
CA GLU A 182 0.61 -26.79 1.76
C GLU A 182 0.28 -26.65 0.26
N GLN A 183 -1.01 -26.73 -0.12
CA GLN A 183 -1.46 -26.54 -1.51
C GLN A 183 -1.18 -25.13 -2.05
N PHE A 184 -1.18 -24.12 -1.17
CA PHE A 184 -0.98 -22.72 -1.55
C PHE A 184 0.37 -22.16 -1.11
N ARG A 185 1.35 -23.00 -0.75
CA ARG A 185 2.72 -22.54 -0.51
C ARG A 185 3.29 -21.80 -1.70
N PHE A 186 4.20 -20.87 -1.44
CA PHE A 186 4.80 -20.02 -2.47
C PHE A 186 5.39 -20.86 -3.61
N GLU A 187 6.15 -21.90 -3.28
CA GLU A 187 6.76 -22.82 -4.23
C GLU A 187 5.70 -23.45 -5.16
N THR A 188 4.58 -23.88 -4.60
CA THR A 188 3.48 -24.49 -5.36
C THR A 188 2.84 -23.48 -6.32
N VAL A 189 2.50 -22.29 -5.85
CA VAL A 189 1.75 -21.30 -6.64
C VAL A 189 2.64 -20.45 -7.57
N SER A 190 3.95 -20.46 -7.34
CA SER A 190 4.93 -19.72 -8.14
C SER A 190 5.49 -20.54 -9.32
N GLY A 191 5.07 -21.79 -9.47
CA GLY A 191 5.55 -22.71 -10.51
C GLY A 191 6.86 -23.42 -10.14
N GLY A 192 7.10 -23.66 -8.85
CA GLY A 192 8.27 -24.35 -8.32
C GLY A 192 9.43 -23.42 -7.90
N ARG A 193 9.23 -22.10 -7.89
CA ARG A 193 10.28 -21.15 -7.48
C ARG A 193 10.44 -21.12 -5.98
N SER A 194 11.69 -21.10 -5.53
CA SER A 194 12.02 -20.94 -4.13
C SER A 194 11.85 -19.48 -3.68
N ALA A 195 11.55 -19.25 -2.40
CA ALA A 195 11.51 -17.89 -1.85
C ALA A 195 12.84 -17.15 -2.12
N GLY A 196 12.75 -15.98 -2.76
CA GLY A 196 13.89 -15.19 -3.23
C GLY A 196 14.13 -15.26 -4.74
N GLU A 197 13.63 -16.27 -5.44
CA GLU A 197 13.70 -16.35 -6.90
C GLU A 197 12.62 -15.47 -7.53
N SER A 198 13.03 -14.27 -7.96
CA SER A 198 12.12 -13.23 -8.42
C SER A 198 11.70 -13.40 -9.89
N ASP A 199 10.41 -13.31 -10.15
CA ASP A 199 9.84 -13.07 -11.49
C ASP A 199 8.98 -11.79 -11.46
N GLU A 200 9.50 -10.72 -12.07
CA GLU A 200 8.85 -9.41 -12.13
C GLU A 200 7.51 -9.39 -12.90
N LYS A 201 7.23 -10.44 -13.69
CA LYS A 201 5.98 -10.60 -14.43
C LYS A 201 4.97 -11.47 -13.68
N SER A 202 5.36 -12.09 -12.58
CA SER A 202 4.48 -12.92 -11.77
C SER A 202 3.76 -12.12 -10.67
N HIS A 203 2.53 -12.53 -10.36
CA HIS A 203 1.83 -12.09 -9.15
C HIS A 203 2.54 -12.55 -7.87
N TYR A 204 3.16 -13.74 -7.92
CA TYR A 204 3.98 -14.31 -6.86
C TYR A 204 5.45 -13.99 -7.15
N ARG A 205 5.81 -12.69 -7.06
CA ARG A 205 7.11 -12.19 -7.54
C ARG A 205 8.29 -12.88 -6.88
N SER A 206 8.49 -12.71 -5.57
CA SER A 206 9.69 -13.22 -4.88
C SER A 206 9.40 -14.02 -3.63
N GLY A 207 8.20 -13.89 -3.02
CA GLY A 207 7.89 -14.52 -1.72
C GLY A 207 8.79 -14.08 -0.56
N LYS A 208 9.70 -13.13 -0.79
CA LYS A 208 10.77 -12.75 0.12
C LYS A 208 10.34 -11.56 0.98
N ARG A 209 10.53 -11.69 2.30
CA ARG A 209 10.44 -10.60 3.28
C ARG A 209 11.44 -9.50 2.93
N ASP A 210 11.02 -8.24 3.06
CA ASP A 210 11.87 -7.07 2.90
C ASP A 210 12.59 -6.96 1.55
N SER A 211 11.88 -7.29 0.48
CA SER A 211 12.40 -7.12 -0.89
C SER A 211 12.71 -5.66 -1.22
N TRP A 212 12.07 -4.71 -0.51
CA TRP A 212 12.35 -3.29 -0.61
C TRP A 212 13.82 -2.92 -0.42
N ARG A 213 14.60 -3.66 0.37
CA ARG A 213 16.03 -3.35 0.59
C ARG A 213 16.85 -3.36 -0.70
N ASN A 214 16.46 -4.21 -1.65
CA ASN A 214 17.18 -4.36 -2.91
C ASN A 214 16.63 -3.43 -4.00
N ASP A 215 15.31 -3.24 -4.01
CA ASP A 215 14.61 -2.67 -5.15
C ASP A 215 14.19 -1.21 -4.91
N LEU A 216 13.90 -0.84 -3.67
CA LEU A 216 13.40 0.49 -3.33
C LEU A 216 14.60 1.44 -3.21
N PRO A 217 14.69 2.47 -4.07
CA PRO A 217 15.77 3.44 -3.95
C PRO A 217 15.77 4.04 -2.53
N PRO A 218 16.95 4.28 -1.92
CA PRO A 218 17.03 4.79 -0.56
C PRO A 218 16.16 6.01 -0.33
N ILE A 219 16.11 6.88 -1.35
CA ILE A 219 15.30 8.08 -1.38
C ILE A 219 13.80 7.69 -1.17
N VAL A 220 13.22 6.83 -2.00
CA VAL A 220 11.80 6.45 -1.88
C VAL A 220 11.52 5.70 -0.57
N ALA A 221 12.48 4.89 -0.10
CA ALA A 221 12.40 4.21 1.18
C ALA A 221 12.27 5.21 2.35
N HIS A 222 13.10 6.25 2.39
CA HIS A 222 13.03 7.30 3.41
C HIS A 222 11.70 8.06 3.36
N ALA A 223 11.27 8.48 2.16
CA ALA A 223 9.99 9.20 2.01
C ALA A 223 8.81 8.35 2.50
N CYS A 224 8.78 7.07 2.13
CA CYS A 224 7.77 6.12 2.59
C CYS A 224 7.85 5.93 4.11
N ALA A 225 9.05 5.77 4.66
CA ALA A 225 9.24 5.51 6.08
C ALA A 225 8.81 6.68 6.97
N VAL A 226 9.15 7.90 6.57
CA VAL A 226 8.70 9.13 7.22
C VAL A 226 7.17 9.21 7.19
N HIS A 227 6.57 9.00 6.02
CA HIS A 227 5.11 9.05 5.84
C HIS A 227 4.36 7.97 6.62
N MET A 228 4.94 6.77 6.74
CA MET A 228 4.35 5.60 7.41
C MET A 228 4.88 5.37 8.83
N SER A 229 5.50 6.39 9.43
CA SER A 229 6.30 6.25 10.64
C SER A 229 5.57 5.62 11.83
N ASP A 230 4.29 5.93 12.06
CA ASP A 230 3.52 5.35 13.17
C ASP A 230 3.32 3.83 13.00
N VAL A 231 3.03 3.38 11.78
CA VAL A 231 2.87 1.95 11.45
C VAL A 231 4.22 1.25 11.58
N LEU A 232 5.28 1.86 11.06
CA LEU A 232 6.63 1.29 11.12
C LEU A 232 7.15 1.18 12.55
N LYS A 233 7.00 2.23 13.38
CA LYS A 233 7.40 2.17 14.80
C LYS A 233 6.73 1.02 15.54
N ARG A 234 5.46 0.74 15.22
CA ARG A 234 4.68 -0.29 15.90
C ARG A 234 5.00 -1.70 15.44
N PHE A 235 5.15 -1.92 14.14
CA PHE A 235 5.20 -3.27 13.57
C PHE A 235 6.51 -3.61 12.86
N TYR A 236 7.30 -2.61 12.47
CA TYR A 236 8.55 -2.75 11.73
C TYR A 236 9.64 -1.79 12.24
N PRO A 237 9.94 -1.74 13.56
CA PRO A 237 10.85 -0.74 14.12
C PRO A 237 12.26 -0.83 13.53
N TYR A 238 12.71 -2.04 13.16
CA TYR A 238 13.99 -2.28 12.48
C TYR A 238 14.13 -1.49 11.17
N VAL A 239 13.03 -1.21 10.45
CA VAL A 239 13.09 -0.42 9.21
C VAL A 239 13.56 1.00 9.50
N LEU A 240 13.11 1.59 10.62
CA LEU A 240 13.50 2.93 11.00
C LEU A 240 14.96 2.97 11.45
N GLU A 241 15.40 1.97 12.23
CA GLU A 241 16.79 1.83 12.66
C GLU A 241 17.76 1.70 11.47
N GLU A 242 17.39 0.90 10.45
CA GLU A 242 18.21 0.70 9.26
C GLU A 242 18.31 1.95 8.37
N LEU A 243 17.22 2.71 8.26
CA LEU A 243 17.18 3.95 7.48
C LEU A 243 17.87 5.11 8.22
N GLU A 244 17.79 5.17 9.56
CA GLU A 244 18.49 6.17 10.37
C GLU A 244 20.03 5.99 10.40
N LEU A 245 20.55 4.82 9.99
CA LEU A 245 21.98 4.54 9.85
C LEU A 245 22.55 4.75 8.44
N SER A 246 21.73 5.18 7.48
CA SER A 246 22.12 5.29 6.07
C SER A 246 21.76 6.63 5.43
N LEU A 247 22.02 7.74 6.13
CA LEU A 247 22.30 9.03 5.48
C LEU A 247 23.80 9.08 5.14
N PRO A 248 24.22 8.81 3.89
CA PRO A 248 25.60 9.00 3.51
C PRO A 248 25.97 10.49 3.64
N SER A 249 27.01 10.76 4.42
CA SER A 249 27.82 11.96 4.23
C SER A 249 28.40 11.86 2.81
N ALA A 250 27.75 12.53 1.85
CA ALA A 250 28.02 12.46 0.41
C ALA A 250 28.08 11.02 -0.15
N VAL A 251 27.05 10.62 -0.91
CA VAL A 251 27.03 9.33 -1.63
C VAL A 251 28.25 9.25 -2.56
N ALA A 252 29.25 8.44 -2.21
CA ALA A 252 30.14 7.87 -3.22
C ALA A 252 29.31 6.93 -4.11
N PRO A 253 29.48 6.96 -5.44
CA PRO A 253 28.65 6.16 -6.35
C PRO A 253 28.79 4.68 -6.01
N ALA A 254 27.67 4.03 -5.70
CA ALA A 254 27.61 2.60 -5.50
C ALA A 254 28.05 1.87 -6.79
N PRO A 255 28.75 0.73 -6.69
CA PRO A 255 29.04 -0.09 -7.87
C PRO A 255 27.72 -0.52 -8.51
N HIS A 256 27.62 -0.30 -9.82
CA HIS A 256 26.40 -0.50 -10.59
C HIS A 256 25.78 -1.87 -10.36
N PRO A 257 24.45 -1.97 -10.10
CA PRO A 257 23.74 -3.23 -10.24
C PRO A 257 23.87 -3.72 -11.70
N PRO A 258 23.80 -5.05 -11.96
CA PRO A 258 23.91 -5.59 -13.30
C PRO A 258 22.91 -4.90 -14.22
N LYS A 259 23.40 -4.41 -15.37
CA LYS A 259 22.63 -3.66 -16.36
C LYS A 259 21.31 -4.39 -16.67
N PRO A 260 20.14 -3.77 -16.39
CA PRO A 260 18.91 -4.16 -17.05
C PRO A 260 19.13 -4.05 -18.57
N SER A 261 18.68 -5.05 -19.31
CA SER A 261 18.77 -5.07 -20.78
C SER A 261 18.19 -3.77 -21.36
N ALA A 262 19.05 -3.03 -22.06
CA ALA A 262 18.81 -1.83 -22.88
C ALA A 262 17.35 -1.33 -22.94
N VAL A 263 16.95 -0.57 -21.94
CA VAL A 263 15.91 0.46 -22.08
C VAL A 263 16.66 1.79 -22.02
N SER A 264 16.43 2.67 -22.99
CA SER A 264 17.10 3.96 -23.13
C SER A 264 17.10 4.74 -21.81
N ASP A 265 18.28 5.17 -21.38
CA ASP A 265 18.56 5.96 -20.17
C ASP A 265 18.09 7.42 -20.32
N GLU A 266 16.93 7.66 -20.94
CA GLU A 266 16.31 8.98 -21.01
C GLU A 266 15.69 9.29 -19.64
N ARG A 267 16.49 9.87 -18.77
CA ARG A 267 16.00 10.51 -17.56
C ARG A 267 15.06 11.64 -17.95
N LEU A 268 13.88 11.70 -17.34
CA LEU A 268 12.97 12.83 -17.50
C LEU A 268 13.70 14.14 -17.21
N SER A 269 13.35 15.20 -17.93
CA SER A 269 13.83 16.53 -17.55
C SER A 269 13.33 16.87 -16.14
N ASN A 270 14.09 17.66 -15.37
CA ASN A 270 13.65 18.14 -14.06
C ASN A 270 12.28 18.82 -14.12
N ARG A 271 12.00 19.50 -15.24
CA ARG A 271 10.70 20.09 -15.53
C ARG A 271 9.62 19.02 -15.68
N ASP A 272 9.80 18.02 -16.53
CA ASP A 272 8.81 16.95 -16.73
C ASP A 272 8.54 16.16 -15.43
N PHE A 273 9.58 15.92 -14.63
CA PHE A 273 9.45 15.32 -13.31
C PHE A 273 8.53 16.14 -12.39
N ILE A 274 8.73 17.46 -12.32
CA ILE A 274 7.87 18.34 -11.51
C ILE A 274 6.43 18.32 -12.03
N TYR A 275 6.22 18.40 -13.35
CA TYR A 275 4.88 18.35 -13.93
C TYR A 275 4.18 17.03 -13.64
N ILE A 276 4.89 15.89 -13.74
CA ILE A 276 4.33 14.58 -13.39
C ILE A 276 3.97 14.54 -11.91
N ILE A 277 4.83 15.01 -11.01
CA ILE A 277 4.50 15.06 -9.58
C ILE A 277 3.28 15.93 -9.35
N PHE A 278 3.20 17.13 -9.92
CA PHE A 278 2.06 18.04 -9.74
C PHE A 278 0.76 17.46 -10.30
N GLU A 279 0.78 16.90 -11.51
CA GLU A 279 -0.38 16.26 -12.11
C GLU A 279 -0.88 15.09 -11.24
N TYR A 280 0.03 14.27 -10.71
CA TYR A 280 -0.38 13.19 -9.81
C TYR A 280 -0.85 13.72 -8.46
N VAL A 281 -0.04 14.55 -7.83
CA VAL A 281 -0.27 14.96 -6.45
C VAL A 281 -1.47 15.90 -6.36
N LEU A 282 -1.61 16.86 -7.29
CA LEU A 282 -2.60 17.93 -7.24
C LEU A 282 -3.70 17.82 -8.32
N GLY A 283 -3.57 16.92 -9.30
CA GLY A 283 -4.50 16.83 -10.43
C GLY A 283 -4.40 18.02 -11.40
N ARG A 284 -3.28 18.76 -11.35
CA ARG A 284 -3.00 19.93 -12.19
C ARG A 284 -1.51 20.16 -12.30
N GLY A 285 -1.06 20.78 -13.39
CA GLY A 285 0.31 21.27 -13.52
C GLY A 285 0.65 22.41 -12.54
N PRO A 286 1.95 22.62 -12.28
CA PRO A 286 2.42 23.81 -11.57
C PRO A 286 2.20 25.06 -12.42
N ASP A 287 2.01 26.22 -11.78
CA ASP A 287 2.16 27.49 -12.49
C ASP A 287 3.62 27.69 -12.94
N ALA A 288 3.85 28.59 -13.91
CA ALA A 288 5.16 28.77 -14.52
C ALA A 288 6.25 29.17 -13.51
N ALA A 289 5.91 30.01 -12.51
CA ALA A 289 6.87 30.48 -11.52
C ALA A 289 7.25 29.36 -10.55
N THR A 290 6.27 28.59 -10.08
CA THR A 290 6.48 27.41 -9.26
C THR A 290 7.31 26.37 -10.00
N ALA A 291 6.96 26.06 -11.25
CA ALA A 291 7.70 25.11 -12.09
C ALA A 291 9.17 25.52 -12.25
N GLN A 292 9.41 26.80 -12.55
CA GLN A 292 10.75 27.34 -12.72
C GLN A 292 11.56 27.32 -11.42
N THR A 293 10.94 27.68 -10.30
CA THR A 293 11.59 27.68 -8.97
C THR A 293 12.01 26.26 -8.57
N LEU A 294 11.12 25.29 -8.72
CA LEU A 294 11.41 23.90 -8.37
C LEU A 294 12.41 23.26 -9.34
N ALA A 295 12.37 23.61 -10.63
CA ALA A 295 13.35 23.14 -11.60
C ALA A 295 14.75 23.68 -11.28
N ALA A 296 14.85 24.98 -10.96
CA ALA A 296 16.12 25.60 -10.57
C ALA A 296 16.72 24.98 -9.30
N ARG A 297 15.88 24.53 -8.35
CA ARG A 297 16.33 23.77 -7.16
C ARG A 297 16.96 22.44 -7.56
N LEU A 298 16.30 21.66 -8.41
CA LEU A 298 16.83 20.39 -8.91
C LEU A 298 18.10 20.59 -9.75
N ASP A 299 18.12 21.61 -10.61
CA ASP A 299 19.29 21.98 -11.41
C ASP A 299 20.47 22.44 -10.52
N GLY A 300 20.16 23.08 -9.39
CA GLY A 300 21.11 23.47 -8.34
C GLY A 300 21.59 22.31 -7.45
N GLY A 301 21.22 21.07 -7.77
CA GLY A 301 21.65 19.86 -7.06
C GLY A 301 20.81 19.48 -5.85
N GLU A 302 19.69 20.18 -5.61
CA GLU A 302 18.76 19.75 -4.58
C GLU A 302 18.14 18.39 -4.94
N SER A 303 17.97 17.52 -3.95
CA SER A 303 17.46 16.18 -4.21
C SER A 303 15.99 16.21 -4.67
N PRO A 304 15.60 15.33 -5.61
CA PRO A 304 14.20 15.13 -5.99
C PRO A 304 13.26 14.85 -4.80
N ILE A 305 13.77 14.29 -3.69
CA ILE A 305 12.96 14.13 -2.48
C ILE A 305 12.59 15.43 -1.84
N SER A 306 13.54 16.36 -1.71
CA SER A 306 13.29 17.60 -0.98
C SER A 306 12.19 18.38 -1.70
N VAL A 307 12.32 18.45 -3.03
CA VAL A 307 11.29 19.00 -3.91
C VAL A 307 9.99 18.21 -3.82
N PHE A 308 10.02 16.87 -3.86
CA PHE A 308 8.81 16.05 -3.70
C PHE A 308 8.13 16.26 -2.35
N ALA A 309 8.88 16.28 -1.25
CA ALA A 309 8.37 16.45 0.10
C ALA A 309 7.69 17.81 0.26
N ASP A 310 8.27 18.87 -0.29
CA ASP A 310 7.64 20.20 -0.30
C ASP A 310 6.30 20.20 -1.03
N ILE A 311 6.23 19.52 -2.18
CA ILE A 311 4.99 19.41 -2.96
C ILE A 311 3.98 18.51 -2.23
N TYR A 312 4.41 17.35 -1.75
CA TYR A 312 3.58 16.31 -1.16
C TYR A 312 3.12 16.63 0.26
N PHE A 313 3.84 17.49 0.98
CA PHE A 313 3.43 17.99 2.29
C PHE A 313 2.95 19.45 2.24
N ALA A 314 2.78 20.02 1.04
CA ALA A 314 2.20 21.34 0.86
C ALA A 314 0.83 21.43 1.57
N PRO A 315 0.57 22.50 2.36
CA PRO A 315 -0.71 22.66 3.06
C PRO A 315 -1.93 22.61 2.14
N GLU A 316 -1.82 23.15 0.93
CA GLU A 316 -2.86 23.12 -0.09
C GLU A 316 -3.27 21.68 -0.43
N LEU A 317 -2.28 20.82 -0.69
CA LEU A 317 -2.52 19.42 -0.99
C LEU A 317 -3.20 18.73 0.18
N MET A 318 -2.66 18.85 1.39
CA MET A 318 -3.24 18.19 2.56
C MET A 318 -4.70 18.61 2.78
N GLU A 319 -5.05 19.84 2.45
CA GLU A 319 -6.43 20.34 2.48
C GLU A 319 -7.28 19.81 1.31
N GLN A 320 -6.74 19.70 0.09
CA GLN A 320 -7.42 19.07 -1.05
C GLN A 320 -7.71 17.59 -0.77
N LYS A 321 -6.72 16.87 -0.24
CA LYS A 321 -6.81 15.49 0.25
C LYS A 321 -7.94 15.34 1.27
N ARG A 322 -7.97 16.23 2.27
CA ARG A 322 -9.04 16.27 3.28
C ARG A 322 -10.41 16.58 2.69
N ARG A 323 -10.50 17.53 1.75
CA ARG A 323 -11.76 17.90 1.08
C ARG A 323 -12.30 16.78 0.21
N ALA A 324 -11.43 16.10 -0.55
CA ALA A 324 -11.80 14.95 -1.36
C ALA A 324 -12.38 13.83 -0.48
N LEU A 325 -11.69 13.45 0.59
CA LEU A 325 -12.20 12.50 1.59
C LEU A 325 -13.54 12.96 2.18
N ALA A 326 -13.64 14.22 2.60
CA ALA A 326 -14.87 14.74 3.20
C ALA A 326 -16.06 14.77 2.23
N GLN A 327 -15.84 15.08 0.94
CA GLN A 327 -16.87 15.04 -0.10
C GLN A 327 -17.31 13.60 -0.40
N MET A 328 -16.36 12.66 -0.44
CA MET A 328 -16.65 11.25 -0.64
C MET A 328 -17.40 10.66 0.57
N TRP A 329 -17.04 11.02 1.80
CA TRP A 329 -17.75 10.58 3.00
C TRP A 329 -19.18 11.11 3.09
N ARG A 330 -19.52 12.22 2.42
CA ARG A 330 -20.93 12.65 2.27
C ARG A 330 -21.73 11.73 1.37
N ARG A 331 -21.11 10.81 0.63
CA ARG A 331 -21.81 9.89 -0.28
C ARG A 331 -21.43 8.46 0.08
N ARG A 332 -22.26 7.74 0.84
CA ARG A 332 -22.15 6.27 0.85
C ARG A 332 -22.38 5.73 -0.57
N PRO A 333 -21.84 4.57 -0.93
CA PRO A 333 -22.16 3.88 -2.19
C PRO A 333 -23.67 3.57 -2.35
N ASP A 334 -24.42 3.54 -1.24
CA ASP A 334 -25.88 3.37 -1.22
C ASP A 334 -26.67 4.69 -1.30
N GLY A 335 -25.99 5.84 -1.43
CA GLY A 335 -26.60 7.16 -1.56
C GLY A 335 -26.99 7.85 -0.24
N SER A 336 -26.70 7.26 0.93
CA SER A 336 -26.96 7.90 2.22
C SER A 336 -25.81 8.82 2.69
N ASP A 337 -26.16 9.92 3.35
CA ASP A 337 -25.21 10.89 3.91
C ASP A 337 -24.54 10.36 5.21
N ILE A 338 -23.24 10.63 5.41
CA ILE A 338 -22.56 10.45 6.70
C ILE A 338 -22.41 11.82 7.38
N HIS A 339 -22.79 11.93 8.65
CA HIS A 339 -22.61 13.15 9.45
C HIS A 339 -21.12 13.44 9.72
N VAL A 340 -20.63 14.54 9.16
CA VAL A 340 -19.20 14.92 9.01
C VAL A 340 -18.57 15.53 10.29
N GLU A 341 -19.36 15.88 11.30
CA GLU A 341 -18.93 16.83 12.35
C GLU A 341 -17.92 16.29 13.38
N ALA A 342 -17.80 14.97 13.54
CA ALA A 342 -16.98 14.38 14.60
C ALA A 342 -15.47 14.26 14.29
N ILE A 343 -15.04 14.41 13.02
CA ILE A 343 -13.68 13.98 12.60
C ILE A 343 -12.75 15.15 12.25
N SER A 344 -13.26 16.33 11.86
CA SER A 344 -12.43 17.51 11.54
C SER A 344 -11.59 18.01 12.73
N GLN A 345 -11.94 17.60 13.96
CA GLN A 345 -11.25 17.97 15.19
C GLN A 345 -9.94 17.19 15.44
N ARG A 346 -9.71 16.04 14.79
CA ARG A 346 -8.58 15.13 15.12
C ARG A 346 -7.29 15.32 14.31
N ALA A 347 -7.28 16.11 13.24
CA ALA A 347 -6.10 16.33 12.36
C ALA A 347 -5.23 17.55 12.73
N LYS A 348 -5.16 17.95 14.02
CA LYS A 348 -4.69 19.29 14.44
C LYS A 348 -3.22 19.41 14.88
N ARG A 349 -2.33 18.44 14.64
CA ARG A 349 -0.88 18.64 14.92
C ARG A 349 0.01 18.21 13.74
N PRO A 350 0.63 19.15 13.01
CA PRO A 350 1.60 18.81 11.99
C PRO A 350 2.92 18.38 12.64
N TRP A 351 3.21 17.08 12.62
CA TRP A 351 4.44 16.49 13.16
C TRP A 351 5.71 16.95 12.40
N TRP A 352 5.58 17.37 11.14
CA TRP A 352 6.69 17.84 10.30
C TRP A 352 7.41 19.08 10.84
N ARG A 353 6.75 19.93 11.64
CA ARG A 353 7.39 21.10 12.28
C ARG A 353 8.46 20.72 13.31
N VAL A 354 8.40 19.52 13.88
CA VAL A 354 9.39 19.04 14.86
C VAL A 354 10.59 18.41 14.14
N PHE A 355 10.36 17.71 13.03
CA PHE A 355 11.39 16.96 12.30
C PHE A 355 12.36 17.87 11.53
N PHE A 356 11.86 18.90 10.83
CA PHE A 356 12.72 19.85 10.09
C PHE A 356 13.39 20.93 10.96
N SER A 357 13.12 20.96 12.27
CA SER A 357 13.85 21.84 13.20
C SER A 357 15.17 21.23 13.69
N ARG A 358 15.46 19.98 13.30
CA ARG A 358 16.61 19.19 13.76
C ARG A 358 17.47 18.62 12.62
N LEU A 359 17.11 18.92 11.37
CA LEU A 359 17.96 18.83 10.18
C LEU A 359 18.48 20.24 9.91
#